data_AF-A0A2X0XCS3-F1
#
_entry.id   AF-A0A2X0XCS3-F1
#
_cell.length_a   1.000
_cell.length_b   1.000
_cell.length_c   1.000
_cell.angle_alpha   90.00
_cell.angle_beta   90.00
_cell.angle_gamma   90.00
#
_symmetry.space_group_name_H-M   'P 1'
#
loop_
_entity.id
_entity.type
_entity.pdbx_description
1 polymer ?
#
loop_
_entity_poly.entity_id
_entity_poly.type
_entity_poly.pdbx_seq_one_letter_code
_entity_poly.pdbx_strand_id
1 'polypeptide(L)'
;MFILKNDNYTSVSSFIHQVEVAFHHFDLERCDEKTLYVTVKLNYGTHKVLCDFIYIIDQQEIYGAISINKHYEKTRVFIQQHFQQFLLYSDEMVLAKNFMSTISFKQCLQQFAKKYPAFISSKNHYALAMAE
;
A
#
# COMPACT_ATOMS: atom_id res chain seq x y z
N MET A 1 -13.14 36.55 19.70
CA MET A 1 -13.69 36.11 18.41
C MET A 1 -12.63 36.37 17.35
N PHE A 2 -11.91 35.34 16.94
CA PHE A 2 -10.89 35.45 15.89
C PHE A 2 -11.46 34.81 14.63
N ILE A 3 -11.72 35.62 13.61
CA ILE A 3 -12.09 35.15 12.29
C ILE A 3 -10.78 34.76 11.60
N LEU A 4 -10.52 33.46 11.46
CA LEU A 4 -9.45 32.97 10.61
C LEU A 4 -9.87 33.24 9.16
N LYS A 5 -9.21 34.24 8.57
CA LYS A 5 -9.30 34.57 7.15
C LYS A 5 -8.99 33.32 6.32
N ASN A 6 -9.99 32.94 5.54
CA ASN A 6 -9.92 31.88 4.56
C ASN A 6 -9.26 32.42 3.29
N ASP A 7 -7.97 32.77 3.38
CA ASP A 7 -7.19 33.23 2.23
C ASP A 7 -6.35 32.05 1.70
N ASN A 8 -6.76 31.54 0.53
CA ASN A 8 -6.00 30.63 -0.34
C ASN A 8 -5.78 29.19 0.16
N TYR A 9 -6.85 28.42 0.37
CA TYR A 9 -6.75 26.96 0.24
C TYR A 9 -6.64 26.63 -1.26
N THR A 10 -5.45 26.82 -1.84
CA THR A 10 -5.09 26.08 -3.05
C THR A 10 -5.37 24.62 -2.74
N SER A 11 -6.24 23.99 -3.51
CA SER A 11 -6.52 22.55 -3.41
C SER A 11 -5.17 21.85 -3.48
N VAL A 12 -4.60 21.49 -2.32
CA VAL A 12 -3.30 20.85 -2.26
C VAL A 12 -3.56 19.47 -2.84
N SER A 13 -3.22 19.29 -4.11
CA SER A 13 -3.35 18.01 -4.79
C SER A 13 -2.68 16.96 -3.91
N SER A 14 -3.47 16.01 -3.40
CA SER A 14 -2.96 14.94 -2.55
C SER A 14 -1.88 14.18 -3.32
N PHE A 15 -0.69 14.01 -2.72
CA PHE A 15 0.44 13.34 -3.37
C PHE A 15 0.08 11.96 -3.93
N ILE A 16 -0.96 11.33 -3.38
CA ILE A 16 -1.52 10.04 -3.80
C ILE A 16 -1.82 10.01 -5.30
N HIS A 17 -2.26 11.13 -5.90
CA HIS A 17 -2.58 11.19 -7.34
C HIS A 17 -1.36 11.46 -8.23
N GLN A 18 -0.23 11.84 -7.61
CA GLN A 18 1.00 12.22 -8.31
C GLN A 18 2.08 11.13 -8.20
N VAL A 19 2.01 10.29 -7.17
CA VAL A 19 2.95 9.20 -6.95
C VAL A 19 2.47 7.94 -7.69
N GLU A 20 3.36 7.36 -8.48
CA GLU A 20 3.12 6.06 -9.07
C GLU A 20 3.58 4.97 -8.10
N VAL A 21 2.76 3.95 -7.89
CA VAL A 21 3.09 2.78 -7.07
C VAL A 21 3.39 1.60 -7.99
N ALA A 22 4.67 1.24 -8.09
CA ALA A 22 5.12 0.14 -8.93
C ALA A 22 5.52 -1.09 -8.10
N PHE A 23 5.19 -2.29 -8.57
CA PHE A 23 5.69 -3.52 -7.96
C PHE A 23 7.23 -3.58 -8.01
N HIS A 24 7.86 -4.01 -6.91
CA HIS A 24 9.31 -4.21 -6.87
C HIS A 24 9.68 -5.67 -6.62
N HIS A 25 9.21 -6.24 -5.52
CA HIS A 25 9.57 -7.58 -5.11
C HIS A 25 8.52 -8.18 -4.16
N PHE A 26 8.38 -9.50 -4.20
CA PHE A 26 7.57 -10.25 -3.26
C PHE A 26 8.42 -11.35 -2.63
N ASP A 27 8.55 -11.27 -1.31
CA ASP A 27 9.28 -12.26 -0.52
C ASP A 27 8.28 -13.04 0.35
N LEU A 28 7.96 -14.24 -0.13
CA LEU A 28 6.99 -15.12 0.51
C LEU A 28 7.48 -15.65 1.87
N GLU A 29 8.79 -15.62 2.14
CA GLU A 29 9.33 -16.05 3.44
C GLU A 29 9.13 -15.00 4.54
N ARG A 30 8.89 -13.73 4.17
CA ARG A 30 8.51 -12.68 5.12
C ARG A 30 7.06 -12.73 5.55
N CYS A 31 6.22 -13.51 4.84
CA CYS A 31 4.79 -13.59 5.08
C CYS A 31 4.46 -14.71 6.09
N ASP A 32 3.39 -14.53 6.85
CA ASP A 32 2.82 -15.55 7.74
C ASP A 32 1.36 -15.83 7.34
N GLU A 33 0.67 -16.75 8.02
CA GLU A 33 -0.71 -17.16 7.68
C GLU A 33 -1.73 -16.00 7.66
N LYS A 34 -1.41 -14.87 8.28
CA LYS A 34 -2.32 -13.73 8.50
C LYS A 34 -1.84 -12.44 7.84
N THR A 35 -0.56 -12.40 7.43
CA THR A 35 0.12 -11.18 7.03
C THR A 35 0.87 -11.38 5.72
N LEU A 36 0.52 -10.58 4.72
CA LEU A 36 1.18 -10.53 3.42
C LEU A 36 2.03 -9.25 3.33
N TYR A 37 3.32 -9.41 3.00
CA TYR A 37 4.23 -8.30 2.73
C TYR A 37 4.54 -8.20 1.24
N VAL A 38 4.42 -7.01 0.67
CA VAL A 38 4.81 -6.75 -0.72
C VAL A 38 5.71 -5.52 -0.78
N THR A 39 6.90 -5.67 -1.34
CA THR A 39 7.81 -4.54 -1.55
C THR A 39 7.41 -3.82 -2.84
N VAL A 40 7.15 -2.53 -2.72
CA VAL A 40 6.80 -1.64 -3.82
C VAL A 40 7.79 -0.50 -3.92
N LYS A 41 7.72 0.20 -5.05
CA LYS A 41 8.49 1.41 -5.33
C LYS A 41 7.51 2.55 -5.57
N LEU A 42 7.67 3.62 -4.82
CA LEU A 42 6.98 4.87 -5.09
C LEU A 42 7.84 5.70 -6.04
N ASN A 43 7.31 6.10 -7.19
CA ASN A 43 7.98 6.94 -8.18
C ASN A 43 7.34 8.33 -8.24
N TYR A 44 8.17 9.36 -8.35
CA TYR A 44 7.76 10.73 -8.63
C TYR A 44 8.79 11.42 -9.53
N GLY A 45 8.49 11.57 -10.82
CA GLY A 45 9.45 12.03 -11.81
C GLY A 45 10.67 11.11 -11.86
N THR A 46 11.87 11.66 -11.60
CA THR A 46 13.13 10.90 -11.53
C THR A 46 13.42 10.32 -10.14
N HIS A 47 12.62 10.67 -9.12
CA HIS A 47 12.83 10.25 -7.74
C HIS A 47 12.07 8.96 -7.45
N LYS A 48 12.66 8.13 -6.59
CA LYS A 48 12.07 6.85 -6.19
C LYS A 48 12.43 6.47 -4.76
N VAL A 49 11.52 5.82 -4.07
CA VAL A 49 11.76 5.22 -2.75
C VAL A 49 11.13 3.83 -2.69
N LEU A 50 11.81 2.90 -2.01
CA LEU A 50 11.25 1.59 -1.72
C LEU A 50 10.49 1.64 -0.40
N CYS A 51 9.36 0.96 -0.34
CA CYS A 51 8.62 0.68 0.88
C CYS A 51 7.97 -0.70 0.80
N ASP A 52 7.55 -1.22 1.94
CA ASP A 52 6.77 -2.45 1.98
C ASP A 52 5.33 -2.10 2.33
N PHE A 53 4.38 -2.63 1.58
CA PHE A 53 3.01 -2.74 2.06
C PHE A 53 2.86 -3.99 2.92
N ILE A 54 2.16 -3.84 4.03
CA ILE A 54 1.72 -4.93 4.90
C ILE A 54 0.21 -5.04 4.77
N TYR A 55 -0.29 -6.25 4.54
CA TYR A 55 -1.71 -6.55 4.42
C TYR A 55 -2.11 -7.57 5.48
N ILE A 56 -3.12 -7.23 6.27
CA ILE A 56 -3.79 -8.15 7.18
C ILE A 56 -4.89 -8.86 6.40
N ILE A 57 -4.75 -10.18 6.27
CA ILE A 57 -5.55 -11.00 5.36
C ILE A 57 -6.36 -12.08 6.07
N ASP A 58 -6.26 -12.21 7.39
CA ASP A 58 -7.08 -13.14 8.19
C ASP A 58 -8.48 -12.60 8.53
N GLN A 59 -8.78 -11.35 8.17
CA GLN A 59 -10.08 -10.70 8.38
C GLN A 59 -10.99 -10.76 7.13
N GLN A 60 -12.28 -10.49 7.29
CA GLN A 60 -13.25 -10.53 6.18
C GLN A 60 -12.86 -9.56 5.03
N GLU A 61 -12.37 -8.38 5.38
CA GLU A 61 -11.78 -7.43 4.45
C GLU A 61 -10.25 -7.43 4.57
N ILE A 62 -9.55 -7.27 3.45
CA ILE A 62 -8.10 -7.11 3.45
C ILE A 62 -7.78 -5.63 3.69
N TYR A 63 -7.06 -5.35 4.77
CA TYR A 63 -6.56 -4.01 5.07
C TYR A 63 -5.07 -3.95 4.84
N GLY A 64 -4.63 -2.93 4.10
CA GLY A 64 -3.22 -2.69 3.83
C GLY A 64 -2.78 -1.31 4.31
N ALA A 65 -1.50 -1.19 4.65
CA ALA A 65 -0.82 0.08 4.94
C ALA A 65 0.67 -0.06 4.62
N ILE A 66 1.45 1.01 4.82
CA ILE A 66 2.91 0.92 4.72
C ILE A 66 3.43 0.29 6.01
N SER A 67 4.22 -0.77 5.86
CA SER A 67 4.85 -1.45 6.98
C SER A 67 5.80 -0.50 7.72
N ILE A 68 5.64 -0.40 9.04
CA ILE A 68 6.57 0.31 9.92
C ILE A 68 7.85 -0.52 10.03
N ASN A 69 8.79 -0.27 9.12
CA ASN A 69 10.07 -0.95 9.06
C ASN A 69 11.20 0.00 8.63
N LYS A 70 12.39 -0.54 8.32
CA LYS A 70 13.57 0.27 7.92
C LYS A 70 13.35 1.17 6.70
N HIS A 71 12.33 0.90 5.89
CA HIS A 71 11.95 1.70 4.73
C HIS A 71 10.93 2.78 5.07
N TYR A 72 10.16 2.65 6.15
CA TYR A 72 9.09 3.58 6.52
C TYR A 72 9.57 5.02 6.65
N GLU A 73 10.65 5.25 7.40
CA GLU A 73 11.19 6.60 7.59
C GLU A 73 11.69 7.21 6.28
N LYS A 74 12.27 6.40 5.39
CA LYS A 74 12.69 6.86 4.06
C LYS A 74 11.49 7.28 3.22
N THR A 75 10.38 6.56 3.33
CA THR A 75 9.14 6.92 2.66
C THR A 75 8.56 8.22 3.20
N ARG A 76 8.51 8.39 4.52
CA ARG A 76 8.08 9.65 5.14
C ARG A 76 8.90 10.84 4.67
N VAL A 77 10.24 10.70 4.68
CA VAL A 77 11.16 11.73 4.20
C VAL A 77 10.94 12.03 2.72
N PHE A 78 10.77 11.00 1.88
CA PHE A 78 10.47 11.16 0.45
C PHE A 78 9.17 11.96 0.22
N ILE A 79 8.09 11.63 0.95
CA ILE A 79 6.83 12.36 0.82
C ILE A 79 6.97 13.82 1.26
N GLN A 80 7.64 14.04 2.40
CA GLN A 80 7.89 15.39 2.91
C GLN A 80 8.74 16.23 1.95
N GLN A 81 9.79 15.64 1.37
CA GLN A 81 10.74 16.34 0.49
C GLN A 81 10.11 16.75 -0.84
N HIS A 82 9.29 15.89 -1.44
CA HIS A 82 8.78 16.12 -2.80
C HIS A 82 7.38 16.72 -2.86
N PHE A 83 6.57 16.56 -1.81
CA PHE A 83 5.18 17.03 -1.80
C PHE A 83 4.90 18.05 -0.69
N GLN A 84 5.86 18.32 0.21
CA GLN A 84 5.68 19.19 1.37
C GLN A 84 4.50 18.75 2.27
N GLN A 85 4.21 17.45 2.29
CA GLN A 85 3.10 16.83 3.03
C GLN A 85 3.64 15.79 4.01
N PHE A 86 2.89 15.57 5.09
CA PHE A 86 3.13 14.44 5.99
C PHE A 86 2.44 13.19 5.45
N LEU A 87 3.12 12.05 5.51
CA LEU A 87 2.48 10.76 5.27
C LEU A 87 1.54 10.43 6.44
N LEU A 88 0.24 10.43 6.19
CA LEU A 88 -0.76 10.03 7.17
C LEU A 88 -1.13 8.55 6.98
N TYR A 89 -1.60 7.91 8.05
CA TYR A 89 -2.08 6.53 7.99
C TYR A 89 -3.22 6.34 6.97
N SER A 90 -4.10 7.33 6.81
CA SER A 90 -5.14 7.31 5.77
C SER A 90 -4.56 7.25 4.36
N ASP A 91 -3.43 7.93 4.11
CA ASP A 91 -2.78 7.93 2.81
C ASP A 91 -2.13 6.56 2.54
N GLU A 92 -1.49 5.99 3.55
CA GLU A 92 -0.92 4.64 3.50
C GLU A 92 -1.98 3.60 3.12
N MET A 93 -3.17 3.68 3.73
CA MET A 93 -4.30 2.80 3.42
C MET A 93 -4.79 2.96 1.98
N VAL A 94 -4.88 4.20 1.49
CA VAL A 94 -5.30 4.45 0.09
C VAL A 94 -4.27 3.91 -0.90
N LEU A 95 -2.98 4.13 -0.66
CA LEU A 95 -1.91 3.61 -1.51
C LEU A 95 -1.95 2.08 -1.57
N ALA A 96 -2.06 1.43 -0.41
CA ALA A 96 -2.11 -0.03 -0.33
C ALA A 96 -3.38 -0.57 -1.01
N LYS A 97 -4.54 0.08 -0.83
CA LYS A 97 -5.80 -0.29 -1.48
C LYS A 97 -5.74 -0.14 -3.00
N ASN A 98 -5.16 0.95 -3.51
CA ASN A 98 -5.00 1.15 -4.94
C ASN A 98 -4.12 0.04 -5.55
N PHE A 99 -3.04 -0.33 -4.86
CA PHE A 99 -2.16 -1.41 -5.32
C PHE A 99 -2.86 -2.79 -5.38
N MET A 100 -3.87 -3.05 -4.55
CA MET A 100 -4.62 -4.32 -4.57
C MET A 100 -5.33 -4.60 -5.90
N SER A 101 -5.65 -3.55 -6.67
CA SER A 101 -6.29 -3.69 -7.97
C SER A 101 -5.32 -4.18 -9.07
N THR A 102 -4.01 -4.17 -8.81
CA THR A 102 -2.99 -4.49 -9.81
C THR A 102 -2.83 -5.99 -10.06
N ILE A 103 -2.41 -6.36 -11.26
CA ILE A 103 -2.09 -7.75 -11.63
C ILE A 103 -0.97 -8.30 -10.72
N SER A 104 0.03 -7.48 -10.41
CA SER A 104 1.14 -7.89 -9.54
C SER A 104 0.66 -8.27 -8.14
N PHE A 105 -0.27 -7.52 -7.55
CA PHE A 105 -0.85 -7.89 -6.27
C PHE A 105 -1.59 -9.22 -6.34
N LYS A 106 -2.44 -9.42 -7.36
CA LYS A 106 -3.14 -10.70 -7.58
C LYS A 106 -2.17 -11.87 -7.66
N GLN A 107 -1.05 -11.72 -8.37
CA GLN A 107 0.00 -12.75 -8.47
C GLN A 107 0.68 -13.03 -7.11
N CYS A 108 0.97 -12.00 -6.31
CA CYS A 108 1.52 -12.18 -4.96
C CYS A 108 0.53 -12.96 -4.08
N LEU A 109 -0.76 -12.61 -4.15
CA LEU A 109 -1.82 -13.28 -3.41
C LEU A 109 -1.98 -14.76 -3.82
N GLN A 110 -1.84 -15.08 -5.12
CA GLN A 110 -1.83 -16.47 -5.59
C GLN A 110 -0.67 -17.27 -5.02
N GLN A 111 0.54 -16.71 -5.02
CA GLN A 111 1.71 -17.38 -4.46
C GLN A 111 1.57 -17.58 -2.95
N PHE A 112 1.05 -16.57 -2.25
CA PHE A 112 0.71 -16.66 -0.83
C PHE A 112 -0.29 -17.79 -0.55
N ALA A 113 -1.39 -17.83 -1.30
CA ALA A 113 -2.45 -18.82 -1.12
C ALA A 113 -1.98 -20.27 -1.39
N LYS A 114 -0.97 -20.46 -2.25
CA LYS A 114 -0.35 -21.77 -2.47
C LYS A 114 0.45 -22.26 -1.27
N LYS A 115 1.15 -21.36 -0.54
CA LYS A 115 1.91 -21.71 0.67
C LYS A 115 1.00 -21.88 1.88
N TYR A 116 -0.05 -21.09 1.96
CA TYR A 116 -1.00 -21.08 3.09
C TYR A 116 -2.41 -21.49 2.64
N PRO A 117 -2.68 -22.77 2.33
CA PRO A 117 -3.96 -23.21 1.78
C PRO A 117 -5.16 -23.02 2.73
N ALA A 118 -4.93 -22.96 4.05
CA ALA A 118 -5.95 -22.64 5.04
C ALA A 118 -6.59 -21.25 4.81
N PHE A 119 -5.83 -20.31 4.24
CA PHE A 119 -6.35 -19.02 3.79
C PHE A 119 -7.48 -19.18 2.76
N ILE A 120 -7.31 -20.07 1.77
CA ILE A 120 -8.31 -20.33 0.71
C ILE A 120 -9.58 -20.94 1.30
N SER A 121 -9.44 -21.90 2.22
CA SER A 121 -10.58 -22.58 2.84
C SER A 121 -11.47 -21.65 3.66
N SER A 122 -10.94 -20.53 4.15
CA SER A 122 -11.71 -19.55 4.92
C SER A 122 -12.51 -18.56 4.05
N LYS A 123 -12.18 -18.44 2.76
CA LYS A 123 -12.65 -17.34 1.91
C LYS A 123 -13.00 -17.80 0.49
N ASN A 124 -14.22 -18.34 0.33
CA ASN A 124 -14.83 -18.66 -0.96
C ASN A 124 -15.02 -17.46 -1.93
N HIS A 125 -14.67 -16.23 -1.53
CA HIS A 125 -14.84 -15.01 -2.35
C HIS A 125 -13.65 -14.67 -3.27
N TYR A 126 -12.41 -15.08 -2.95
CA TYR A 126 -11.25 -14.73 -3.79
C TYR A 126 -11.04 -15.67 -4.98
N ALA A 127 -11.62 -16.87 -4.95
CA ALA A 127 -11.65 -17.77 -6.10
C ALA A 127 -12.33 -17.13 -7.33
N LEU A 128 -13.29 -16.21 -7.12
CA LEU A 128 -13.89 -15.43 -8.21
C LEU A 128 -12.97 -14.31 -8.73
N ALA A 129 -12.21 -13.62 -7.87
CA ALA A 129 -11.31 -12.54 -8.29
C ALA A 129 -10.03 -13.03 -9.01
N MET A 130 -9.78 -14.34 -8.98
CA MET A 130 -8.65 -15.03 -9.60
C MET A 130 -9.03 -15.73 -10.92
N ALA A 131 -10.32 -15.74 -11.28
CA ALA A 131 -10.87 -16.43 -12.44
C ALA A 131 -11.14 -15.50 -13.65
N GLU A 132 -10.81 -14.20 -13.54
CA GLU A 132 -10.82 -13.21 -14.64
C GLU A 132 -9.42 -12.70 -14.96
#